data_AF-A0A352XAA5-F1
#
_entry.id   AF-A0A352XAA5-F1
#
_cell.length_a   1.000
_cell.length_b   1.000
_cell.length_c   1.000
_cell.angle_alpha   90.00
_cell.angle_beta   90.00
_cell.angle_gamma   90.00
#
_symmetry.space_group_name_H-M   'P 1'
#
loop_
_entity.id
_entity.type
_entity.pdbx_description
1 polymer ?
#
loop_
_entity_poly.entity_id
_entity_poly.type
_entity_poly.pdbx_seq_one_letter_code
_entity_poly.pdbx_strand_id
1 'polypeptide(L)'
;MNKAEYWILRRAVKQYECLRDVAYECGLNQAEVAGAANRLFHNGDIKARVATHDEDFEETPNAYLTMSEIQACLDGKLRAYYALTPQGGNRWEAVAHADWNRYFEWSSEKYNVESELFDCELTGSNQQLIEELLSIDCYLPSHSIHIPETEIWDVLEPWQPTYWKTLPRAYRVRYQARNRVPHICGDTPLDLFEAYKQAEKRYSEIRQWYTDPKFEQEPSRFTDYTATNYYVADRETASERAKYFILSYAVMRDSDFGDFGGVALDCNLSHAETLTAVHSLFQNGDILAQVYRSGTKVSDVVMTEAEIGANLDGKLQAYYYLTPQGGTRWEAMAHPNWNQYYKYICKDYRPDEIPEYEIEIASFSRQLIEKLLSVSSYVLSEVPIPGTEIWDRIEPWQATYWKTLPKAYRIRYQARQNNFIDVNTSPEWDAAMSQAYEWFSEIQQWYTEPKFE
;
A
#
# COMPACT_ATOMS: atom_id res chain seq x y z
N MET A 1 19.56 15.45 22.01
CA MET A 1 18.16 15.55 21.53
C MET A 1 17.45 14.29 21.98
N ASN A 2 16.24 14.39 22.55
CA ASN A 2 15.51 13.17 22.94
C ASN A 2 14.74 12.57 21.76
N LYS A 3 14.19 11.36 21.95
CA LYS A 3 13.46 10.61 20.92
C LYS A 3 12.30 11.41 20.33
N ALA A 4 11.45 12.00 21.18
CA ALA A 4 10.28 12.77 20.72
C ALA A 4 10.69 14.01 19.90
N GLU A 5 11.69 14.77 20.36
CA GLU A 5 12.23 15.91 19.61
C GLU A 5 12.75 15.49 18.24
N TYR A 6 13.48 14.37 18.17
CA TYR A 6 14.00 13.85 16.90
C TYR A 6 12.88 13.50 15.93
N TRP A 7 11.86 12.76 16.36
CA TRP A 7 10.75 12.35 15.49
C TRP A 7 9.90 13.52 15.03
N ILE A 8 9.67 14.52 15.88
CA ILE A 8 9.03 15.78 15.47
C ILE A 8 9.84 16.43 14.36
N LEU A 9 11.16 16.63 14.53
CA LEU A 9 11.95 17.27 13.48
C LEU A 9 12.03 16.42 12.20
N ARG A 10 12.21 15.10 12.34
CA ARG A 10 12.36 14.15 11.21
C ARG A 10 11.12 14.13 10.31
N ARG A 11 9.92 14.14 10.90
CA ARG A 11 8.66 14.10 10.14
C ARG A 11 8.52 15.34 9.25
N ALA A 12 8.87 16.50 9.77
CA ALA A 12 8.72 17.76 9.02
C ALA A 12 9.88 18.07 8.06
N VAL A 13 10.81 17.14 7.78
CA VAL A 13 11.97 17.42 6.91
C VAL A 13 11.56 17.86 5.50
N LYS A 14 10.55 17.21 4.91
CA LYS A 14 10.11 17.46 3.53
C LYS A 14 8.85 18.31 3.42
N GLN A 15 7.94 18.18 4.39
CA GLN A 15 6.61 18.78 4.33
C GLN A 15 6.14 19.24 5.71
N TYR A 16 4.98 19.88 5.74
CA TYR A 16 4.29 20.26 6.97
C TYR A 16 3.62 19.02 7.58
N GLU A 17 3.63 18.92 8.90
CA GLU A 17 3.16 17.72 9.62
C GLU A 17 2.28 18.08 10.81
N CYS A 18 1.49 17.12 11.28
CA CYS A 18 0.69 17.26 12.50
C CYS A 18 1.38 16.60 13.70
N LEU A 19 1.34 17.23 14.87
CA LEU A 19 1.92 16.66 16.10
C LEU A 19 1.19 15.37 16.53
N ARG A 20 -0.11 15.28 16.25
CA ARG A 20 -0.93 14.09 16.52
C ARG A 20 -0.43 12.87 15.74
N ASP A 21 -0.12 13.06 14.46
CA ASP A 21 0.34 11.97 13.58
C ASP A 21 1.73 11.50 14.01
N VAL A 22 2.60 12.41 14.46
CA VAL A 22 3.89 12.04 15.05
C VAL A 22 3.70 11.18 16.30
N ALA A 23 2.78 11.54 17.19
CA ALA A 23 2.49 10.75 18.39
C ALA A 23 1.99 9.34 18.02
N TYR A 24 1.04 9.26 17.10
CA TYR A 24 0.41 8.02 16.66
C TYR A 24 1.39 7.11 15.91
N GLU A 25 1.98 7.58 14.81
CA GLU A 25 2.81 6.76 13.92
C GLU A 25 4.16 6.36 14.56
N CYS A 26 4.70 7.18 15.48
CA CYS A 26 5.95 6.87 16.17
C CYS A 26 5.73 6.16 17.52
N GLY A 27 4.48 5.89 17.90
CA GLY A 27 4.13 5.25 19.17
C GLY A 27 4.63 6.03 20.39
N LEU A 28 4.56 7.37 20.35
CA LEU A 28 5.04 8.24 21.42
C LEU A 28 3.87 8.67 22.32
N ASN A 29 4.15 8.82 23.61
CA ASN A 29 3.15 9.33 24.54
C ASN A 29 2.86 10.82 24.24
N GLN A 30 1.57 11.20 24.22
CA GLN A 30 1.18 12.58 23.90
C GLN A 30 1.80 13.63 24.84
N ALA A 31 1.96 13.34 26.13
CA ALA A 31 2.60 14.27 27.06
C ALA A 31 4.10 14.46 26.76
N GLU A 32 4.78 13.40 26.29
CA GLU A 32 6.17 13.48 25.83
C GLU A 32 6.28 14.33 24.57
N VAL A 33 5.38 14.12 23.60
CA VAL A 33 5.30 14.91 22.37
C VAL A 33 4.98 16.37 22.68
N ALA A 34 4.02 16.66 23.59
CA ALA A 34 3.69 18.01 24.02
C ALA A 34 4.89 18.73 24.64
N GLY A 35 5.57 18.07 25.57
CA GLY A 35 6.77 18.61 26.21
C GLY A 35 7.92 18.86 25.23
N ALA A 36 8.13 17.95 24.27
CA ALA A 36 9.11 18.10 23.20
C ALA A 36 8.77 19.24 22.23
N ALA A 37 7.54 19.27 21.72
CA ALA A 37 7.05 20.32 20.83
C ALA A 37 7.17 21.70 21.48
N ASN A 38 6.76 21.85 22.75
CA ASN A 38 6.84 23.13 23.46
C ASN A 38 8.28 23.65 23.54
N ARG A 39 9.27 22.77 23.77
CA ARG A 39 10.69 23.16 23.73
C ARG A 39 11.13 23.56 22.32
N LEU A 40 10.72 22.81 21.29
CA LEU A 40 11.09 23.10 19.90
C LEU A 40 10.48 24.42 19.41
N PHE A 41 9.22 24.73 19.74
CA PHE A 41 8.61 26.04 19.47
C PHE A 41 9.33 27.16 20.22
N HIS A 42 9.58 26.98 21.53
CA HIS A 42 10.25 28.00 22.35
C HIS A 42 11.67 28.31 21.86
N ASN A 43 12.39 27.29 21.40
CA ASN A 43 13.73 27.47 20.84
C ASN A 43 13.73 28.03 19.42
N GLY A 44 12.58 28.11 18.75
CA GLY A 44 12.50 28.52 17.34
C GLY A 44 12.91 27.44 16.35
N ASP A 45 12.96 26.17 16.76
CA ASP A 45 13.30 25.03 15.88
C ASP A 45 12.13 24.69 14.93
N ILE A 46 10.90 24.89 15.37
CA ILE A 46 9.68 24.70 14.56
C ILE A 46 8.74 25.90 14.67
N LYS A 47 7.90 26.06 13.66
CA LYS A 47 6.81 27.04 13.58
C LYS A 47 5.55 26.35 13.09
N ALA A 48 4.37 26.85 13.42
CA ALA A 48 3.11 26.24 13.04
C ALA A 48 2.26 27.18 12.20
N ARG A 49 1.38 26.59 11.38
CA ARG A 49 0.24 27.25 10.77
C ARG A 49 -1.01 26.65 11.39
N VAL A 50 -1.91 27.52 11.87
CA VAL A 50 -3.20 27.11 12.40
C VAL A 50 -4.20 27.26 11.28
N ALA A 51 -4.82 26.16 10.89
CA ALA A 51 -5.81 26.15 9.83
C ALA A 51 -7.13 26.71 10.37
N THR A 52 -7.63 27.78 9.75
CA THR A 52 -8.98 28.30 10.02
C THR A 52 -10.03 27.57 9.18
N HIS A 53 -9.67 27.16 7.95
CA HIS A 53 -10.46 26.36 7.02
C HIS A 53 -9.54 25.45 6.20
N ASP A 54 -10.12 24.46 5.50
CA ASP A 54 -9.40 23.49 4.68
C ASP A 54 -8.54 24.12 3.57
N GLU A 55 -8.92 25.29 3.07
CA GLU A 55 -8.31 25.93 1.90
C GLU A 55 -7.30 27.05 2.26
N ASP A 56 -7.20 27.45 3.54
CA ASP A 56 -6.49 28.68 3.97
C ASP A 56 -5.00 28.48 4.32
N PHE A 57 -4.38 27.36 3.94
CA PHE A 57 -3.02 27.03 4.39
C PHE A 57 -1.95 27.98 3.87
N GLU A 58 -2.14 28.61 2.71
CA GLU A 58 -1.11 29.43 2.08
C GLU A 58 -0.98 30.82 2.72
N GLU A 59 -2.06 31.36 3.30
CA GLU A 59 -2.12 32.75 3.77
C GLU A 59 -1.90 32.92 5.28
N THR A 60 -1.97 31.85 6.07
CA THR A 60 -1.87 31.95 7.53
C THR A 60 -0.44 32.24 8.00
N PRO A 61 -0.23 33.27 8.84
CA PRO A 61 1.10 33.60 9.34
C PRO A 61 1.62 32.49 10.24
N ASN A 62 2.93 32.23 10.16
CA ASN A 62 3.56 31.27 11.04
C ASN A 62 3.49 31.75 12.50
N ALA A 63 3.05 30.89 13.40
CA ALA A 63 2.91 31.15 14.82
C ALA A 63 3.73 30.16 15.66
N TYR A 64 4.03 30.54 16.90
CA TYR A 64 4.57 29.65 17.93
C TYR A 64 3.42 29.22 18.83
N LEU A 65 3.13 27.92 18.85
CA LEU A 65 2.04 27.40 19.68
C LEU A 65 2.43 27.45 21.17
N THR A 66 1.49 27.89 21.99
CA THR A 66 1.54 27.76 23.46
C THR A 66 1.34 26.31 23.88
N MET A 67 1.72 25.95 25.12
CA MET A 67 1.49 24.59 25.64
C MET A 67 0.02 24.17 25.57
N SER A 68 -0.93 25.08 25.83
CA SER A 68 -2.36 24.82 25.71
C SER A 68 -2.80 24.52 24.27
N GLU A 69 -2.24 25.23 23.28
CA GLU A 69 -2.53 25.00 21.86
C GLU A 69 -1.89 23.71 21.36
N ILE A 70 -0.69 23.39 21.83
CA ILE A 70 -0.02 22.10 21.56
C ILE A 70 -0.88 20.95 22.07
N GLN A 71 -1.39 21.04 23.30
CA GLN A 71 -2.28 20.01 23.85
C GLN A 71 -3.60 19.95 23.07
N ALA A 72 -4.18 21.09 22.70
CA ALA A 72 -5.37 21.12 21.86
C ALA A 72 -5.12 20.45 20.49
N CYS A 73 -3.93 20.61 19.91
CA CYS A 73 -3.55 19.95 18.66
C CYS A 73 -3.45 18.43 18.81
N LEU A 74 -2.81 17.96 19.88
CA LEU A 74 -2.70 16.53 20.18
C LEU A 74 -4.05 15.87 20.51
N ASP A 75 -4.96 16.63 21.12
CA ASP A 75 -6.34 16.23 21.40
C ASP A 75 -7.25 16.30 20.16
N GLY A 76 -6.75 16.77 19.01
CA GLY A 76 -7.56 16.98 17.80
C GLY A 76 -8.51 18.18 17.85
N LYS A 77 -8.40 19.05 18.86
CA LYS A 77 -9.23 20.25 19.05
C LYS A 77 -8.70 21.48 18.31
N LEU A 78 -7.44 21.44 17.88
CA LEU A 78 -6.79 22.50 17.12
C LEU A 78 -6.09 21.91 15.92
N ARG A 79 -6.52 22.29 14.72
CA ARG A 79 -5.87 21.87 13.48
C ARG A 79 -4.67 22.76 13.20
N ALA A 80 -3.49 22.28 13.56
CA ALA A 80 -2.24 22.99 13.34
C ALA A 80 -1.21 22.05 12.70
N TYR A 81 -0.49 22.58 11.72
CA TYR A 81 0.59 21.88 11.04
C TYR A 81 1.89 22.62 11.31
N TYR A 82 2.90 21.89 11.74
CA TYR A 82 4.21 22.47 12.03
C TYR A 82 5.19 22.19 10.88
N ALA A 83 6.15 23.09 10.78
CA ALA A 83 7.24 23.06 9.82
C ALA A 83 8.54 23.43 10.54
N LEU A 84 9.64 22.88 10.06
CA LEU A 84 11.00 23.22 10.46
C LEU A 84 11.30 24.68 10.13
N THR A 85 12.01 25.35 11.02
CA THR A 85 12.78 26.52 10.64
C THR A 85 14.16 26.07 10.12
N PRO A 86 14.93 26.93 9.46
CA PRO A 86 16.33 26.62 9.16
C PRO A 86 17.14 26.17 10.39
N GLN A 87 16.81 26.71 11.57
CA GLN A 87 17.43 26.29 12.83
C GLN A 87 17.07 24.85 13.22
N GLY A 88 15.79 24.49 13.20
CA GLY A 88 15.36 23.13 13.52
C GLY A 88 15.85 22.10 12.52
N GLY A 89 15.88 22.47 11.23
CA GLY A 89 16.49 21.66 10.19
C GLY A 89 17.98 21.40 10.42
N ASN A 90 18.77 22.43 10.74
CA ASN A 90 20.19 22.26 11.11
C ASN A 90 20.35 21.37 12.35
N ARG A 91 19.47 21.49 13.35
CA ARG A 91 19.47 20.64 14.54
C ARG A 91 19.18 19.18 14.22
N TRP A 92 18.24 18.94 13.28
CA TRP A 92 17.97 17.59 12.77
C TRP A 92 19.18 17.03 12.02
N GLU A 93 19.77 17.78 11.09
CA GLU A 93 20.95 17.36 10.30
C GLU A 93 22.11 16.92 11.20
N ALA A 94 22.37 17.68 12.27
CA ALA A 94 23.46 17.41 13.20
C ALA A 94 23.34 16.05 13.90
N VAL A 95 22.12 15.53 14.06
CA VAL A 95 21.86 14.25 14.73
C VAL A 95 21.58 13.13 13.73
N ALA A 96 20.92 13.45 12.61
CA ALA A 96 20.62 12.49 11.55
C ALA A 96 21.83 12.21 10.65
N HIS A 97 22.90 13.00 10.75
CA HIS A 97 24.08 12.91 9.87
C HIS A 97 23.68 12.92 8.40
N ALA A 98 22.83 13.88 8.02
CA ALA A 98 22.32 13.98 6.66
C ALA A 98 23.45 14.25 5.65
N ASP A 99 23.51 13.41 4.62
CA ASP A 99 24.39 13.55 3.47
C ASP A 99 23.56 14.06 2.27
N TRP A 100 23.52 15.38 2.13
CA TRP A 100 22.81 16.04 1.05
C TRP A 100 23.36 15.70 -0.35
N ASN A 101 24.58 15.17 -0.47
CA ASN A 101 25.11 14.67 -1.75
C ASN A 101 24.43 13.37 -2.19
N ARG A 102 23.69 12.72 -1.30
CA ARG A 102 22.87 11.53 -1.56
C ARG A 102 21.39 11.84 -1.70
N TYR A 103 20.99 13.08 -1.40
CA TYR A 103 19.61 13.51 -1.54
C TYR A 103 19.23 13.71 -3.00
N PHE A 104 18.08 13.17 -3.38
CA PHE A 104 17.46 13.39 -4.68
C PHE A 104 15.94 13.42 -4.55
N GLU A 105 15.29 14.02 -5.54
CA GLU A 105 13.83 14.07 -5.70
C GLU A 105 13.44 13.62 -7.09
N TRP A 106 12.45 12.74 -7.13
CA TRP A 106 11.85 12.28 -8.37
C TRP A 106 10.46 12.88 -8.46
N SER A 107 10.13 13.44 -9.61
CA SER A 107 8.75 13.79 -9.95
C SER A 107 8.43 13.28 -11.35
N SER A 108 7.18 12.90 -11.57
CA SER A 108 6.66 12.56 -12.89
C SER A 108 5.45 13.43 -13.15
N GLU A 109 5.32 13.94 -14.37
CA GLU A 109 4.07 14.60 -14.75
C GLU A 109 2.93 13.58 -14.74
N LYS A 110 1.70 14.09 -14.59
CA LYS A 110 0.50 13.24 -14.57
C LYS A 110 0.47 12.40 -15.85
N TYR A 111 0.24 11.10 -15.67
CA TYR A 111 0.14 10.14 -16.76
C TYR A 111 -0.93 10.58 -17.77
N ASN A 112 -0.52 10.89 -19.00
CA ASN A 112 -1.45 11.08 -20.10
C ASN A 112 -1.78 9.70 -20.68
N VAL A 113 -3.00 9.22 -20.44
CA VAL A 113 -3.45 7.88 -20.86
C VAL A 113 -3.35 7.65 -22.37
N GLU A 114 -3.35 8.71 -23.17
CA GLU A 114 -3.23 8.62 -24.63
C GLU A 114 -1.78 8.46 -25.12
N SER A 115 -0.78 8.74 -24.27
CA SER A 115 0.64 8.66 -24.61
C SER A 115 1.29 7.49 -23.89
N GLU A 116 1.96 6.60 -24.63
CA GLU A 116 2.83 5.57 -24.04
C GLU A 116 4.07 6.17 -23.33
N LEU A 117 4.31 7.45 -23.55
CA LEU A 117 5.42 8.23 -22.99
C LEU A 117 4.93 9.28 -21.99
N PHE A 118 5.70 9.53 -20.95
CA PHE A 118 5.50 10.62 -20.02
C PHE A 118 6.84 11.26 -19.62
N ASP A 119 6.76 12.52 -19.23
CA ASP A 119 7.93 13.28 -18.81
C ASP A 119 8.23 13.02 -17.33
N CYS A 120 9.50 12.74 -17.05
CA CYS A 120 10.05 12.56 -15.71
C CYS A 120 11.09 13.62 -15.41
N GLU A 121 11.24 13.94 -14.14
CA GLU A 121 12.26 14.84 -13.63
C GLU A 121 12.95 14.23 -12.41
N LEU A 122 14.28 14.26 -12.42
CA LEU A 122 15.11 13.84 -11.31
C LEU A 122 16.06 15.00 -10.95
N THR A 123 16.04 15.44 -9.69
CA THR A 123 16.85 16.55 -9.19
C THR A 123 17.67 16.12 -7.98
N GLY A 124 18.94 16.51 -7.93
CA GLY A 124 19.87 16.16 -6.86
C GLY A 124 21.13 17.02 -6.85
N SER A 125 21.83 17.09 -5.71
CA SER A 125 23.05 17.91 -5.60
C SER A 125 24.28 17.28 -6.26
N ASN A 126 24.22 15.99 -6.58
CA ASN A 126 25.30 15.20 -7.14
C ASN A 126 24.90 14.61 -8.51
N GLN A 127 25.47 15.17 -9.59
CA GLN A 127 25.21 14.71 -10.96
C GLN A 127 25.51 13.22 -11.16
N GLN A 128 26.61 12.72 -10.61
CA GLN A 128 27.01 11.31 -10.76
C GLN A 128 26.00 10.36 -10.13
N LEU A 129 25.36 10.77 -9.03
CA LEU A 129 24.29 10.00 -8.40
C LEU A 129 23.03 9.95 -9.27
N ILE A 130 22.70 11.06 -9.94
CA ILE A 130 21.56 11.13 -10.86
C ILE A 130 21.82 10.23 -12.08
N GLU A 131 23.02 10.27 -12.65
CA GLU A 131 23.44 9.39 -13.74
C GLU A 131 23.37 7.91 -13.32
N GLU A 132 23.81 7.59 -12.10
CA GLU A 132 23.69 6.25 -11.53
C GLU A 132 22.22 5.82 -11.38
N LEU A 133 21.35 6.69 -10.86
CA LEU A 133 19.91 6.42 -10.73
C LEU A 133 19.25 6.18 -12.09
N LEU A 134 19.55 7.00 -13.10
CA LEU A 134 19.05 6.81 -14.47
C LEU A 134 19.54 5.48 -15.07
N SER A 135 20.76 5.05 -14.75
CA SER A 135 21.32 3.78 -15.23
C SER A 135 20.62 2.54 -14.65
N ILE A 136 19.99 2.68 -13.47
CA ILE A 136 19.26 1.61 -12.80
C ILE A 136 17.73 1.76 -12.84
N ASP A 137 17.21 2.85 -13.40
CA ASP A 137 15.78 3.21 -13.41
C ASP A 137 14.89 2.07 -13.94
N CYS A 138 15.31 1.46 -15.06
CA CYS A 138 14.60 0.35 -15.69
C CYS A 138 14.46 -0.90 -14.79
N TYR A 139 15.19 -0.96 -13.68
CA TYR A 139 15.17 -2.03 -12.69
C TYR A 139 14.43 -1.67 -11.40
N LEU A 140 13.73 -0.53 -11.27
CA LEU A 140 13.07 -0.18 -10.01
C LEU A 140 11.56 -0.52 -10.03
N PRO A 141 10.98 -1.10 -8.94
CA PRO A 141 9.62 -1.67 -8.90
C PRO A 141 8.44 -0.69 -9.07
N SER A 142 8.70 0.61 -9.12
CA SER A 142 7.67 1.65 -9.21
C SER A 142 7.99 2.72 -10.26
N HIS A 143 9.04 2.47 -11.05
CA HIS A 143 9.55 3.47 -11.96
C HIS A 143 9.35 3.10 -13.42
N SER A 144 9.35 4.15 -14.21
CA SER A 144 9.28 4.15 -15.65
C SER A 144 10.54 3.56 -16.29
N ILE A 145 10.49 3.24 -17.58
CA ILE A 145 11.71 2.96 -18.34
C ILE A 145 12.16 4.28 -18.96
N HIS A 146 13.18 4.89 -18.37
CA HIS A 146 13.95 5.99 -18.97
C HIS A 146 14.31 5.68 -20.43
N ILE A 147 14.09 6.64 -21.33
CA ILE A 147 14.49 6.60 -22.74
C ILE A 147 15.80 7.36 -22.90
N PRO A 148 16.93 6.67 -23.15
CA PRO A 148 18.22 7.34 -23.34
C PRO A 148 18.18 8.38 -24.48
N GLU A 149 19.05 9.38 -24.37
CA GLU A 149 19.19 10.52 -25.30
C GLU A 149 18.04 11.54 -25.27
N THR A 150 17.08 11.37 -24.35
CA THR A 150 16.01 12.35 -24.09
C THR A 150 16.32 13.26 -22.90
N GLU A 151 17.47 13.09 -22.27
CA GLU A 151 17.90 13.81 -21.08
C GLU A 151 18.25 15.26 -21.40
N ILE A 152 17.53 16.18 -20.77
CA ILE A 152 17.80 17.61 -20.77
C ILE A 152 18.31 17.99 -19.39
N TRP A 153 19.60 18.35 -19.33
CA TRP A 153 20.28 18.70 -18.10
C TRP A 153 20.29 20.21 -17.84
N ASP A 154 19.86 20.58 -16.64
CA ASP A 154 19.87 21.94 -16.11
C ASP A 154 20.69 22.00 -14.82
N VAL A 155 21.37 23.13 -14.58
CA VAL A 155 22.04 23.43 -13.32
C VAL A 155 21.18 24.43 -12.54
N LEU A 156 20.83 24.10 -11.30
CA LEU A 156 20.00 24.94 -10.42
C LEU A 156 20.88 25.62 -9.36
N GLU A 157 20.99 26.95 -9.41
CA GLU A 157 21.81 27.74 -8.49
C GLU A 157 21.06 29.02 -8.03
N PRO A 158 20.56 29.09 -6.78
CA PRO A 158 20.57 28.05 -5.75
C PRO A 158 19.49 26.98 -5.97
N TRP A 159 19.61 25.84 -5.26
CA TRP A 159 18.57 24.82 -5.19
C TRP A 159 17.96 24.74 -3.78
N GLN A 160 16.65 24.57 -3.71
CA GLN A 160 15.90 24.46 -2.47
C GLN A 160 15.24 23.07 -2.36
N PRO A 161 15.98 22.03 -1.92
CA PRO A 161 15.46 20.65 -1.81
C PRO A 161 14.35 20.48 -0.77
N THR A 162 14.26 21.40 0.19
CA THR A 162 13.17 21.44 1.17
C THR A 162 12.83 22.89 1.43
N TYR A 163 11.64 23.16 1.96
CA TYR A 163 11.20 24.52 2.23
C TYR A 163 12.08 25.30 3.23
N TRP A 164 12.98 24.64 3.97
CA TRP A 164 13.88 25.25 4.95
C TRP A 164 15.37 25.17 4.61
N LYS A 165 15.78 24.31 3.65
CA LYS A 165 17.19 24.12 3.26
C LYS A 165 17.45 24.70 1.88
N THR A 166 18.52 25.48 1.78
CA THR A 166 19.07 25.93 0.49
C THR A 166 20.45 25.34 0.30
N LEU A 167 20.66 24.68 -0.83
CA LEU A 167 21.96 24.19 -1.29
C LEU A 167 22.48 25.12 -2.39
N PRO A 168 23.81 25.33 -2.48
CA PRO A 168 24.38 26.27 -3.43
C PRO A 168 24.11 25.87 -4.88
N ARG A 169 23.95 24.57 -5.15
CA ARG A 169 23.82 24.00 -6.49
C ARG A 169 23.07 22.68 -6.47
N ALA A 170 22.35 22.39 -7.55
CA ALA A 170 21.90 21.06 -7.94
C ALA A 170 21.95 20.85 -9.44
N TYR A 171 21.75 19.60 -9.83
CA TYR A 171 21.57 19.17 -11.20
C TYR A 171 20.16 18.64 -11.32
N ARG A 172 19.46 19.06 -12.37
CA ARG A 172 18.13 18.59 -12.73
C ARG A 172 18.22 17.95 -14.10
N VAL A 173 17.68 16.76 -14.23
CA VAL A 173 17.49 16.10 -15.52
C VAL A 173 16.00 15.92 -15.77
N ARG A 174 15.54 16.37 -16.93
CA ARG A 174 14.22 16.05 -17.47
C ARG A 174 14.40 15.07 -18.59
N TYR A 175 13.57 14.03 -18.65
CA TYR A 175 13.70 12.97 -19.64
C TYR A 175 12.35 12.35 -19.94
N GLN A 176 12.24 11.71 -21.10
CA GLN A 176 11.06 10.92 -21.43
C GLN A 176 11.23 9.52 -20.89
N ALA A 177 10.14 8.98 -20.38
CA ALA A 177 10.07 7.61 -19.95
C ALA A 177 8.79 6.97 -20.46
N ARG A 178 8.77 5.65 -20.51
CA ARG A 178 7.55 4.89 -20.83
C ARG A 178 7.14 4.04 -19.65
N ASN A 179 5.89 3.63 -19.62
CA ASN A 179 5.45 2.67 -18.61
C ASN A 179 6.34 1.44 -18.66
N ARG A 180 6.75 1.02 -17.48
CA ARG A 180 7.31 -0.31 -17.34
C ARG A 180 6.21 -1.28 -17.74
N VAL A 181 6.44 -2.04 -18.81
CA VAL A 181 5.72 -3.30 -18.94
C VAL A 181 6.24 -4.11 -17.76
N PRO A 182 5.39 -4.52 -16.79
CA PRO A 182 5.84 -5.47 -15.79
C PRO A 182 6.38 -6.64 -16.62
N HIS A 183 7.49 -7.25 -16.27
CA HIS A 183 7.44 -8.54 -15.64
C HIS A 183 8.89 -8.89 -15.29
N ILE A 184 9.27 -8.78 -14.02
CA ILE A 184 10.20 -9.79 -13.49
C ILE A 184 9.35 -11.01 -13.23
N CYS A 185 9.02 -11.64 -14.33
CA CYS A 185 8.76 -13.04 -14.37
C CYS A 185 10.16 -13.64 -14.63
N GLY A 186 10.50 -14.78 -14.09
CA GLY A 186 11.74 -15.55 -14.28
C GLY A 186 11.89 -16.26 -15.64
N ASP A 187 11.01 -15.96 -16.60
CA ASP A 187 11.36 -15.17 -17.80
C ASP A 187 12.76 -14.59 -17.91
N THR A 188 12.99 -13.77 -16.89
CA THR A 188 14.03 -12.79 -16.79
C THR A 188 15.32 -13.57 -16.81
N PRO A 189 16.14 -13.37 -17.85
CA PRO A 189 17.48 -13.93 -17.90
C PRO A 189 18.16 -13.74 -16.54
N LEU A 190 18.82 -14.79 -16.03
CA LEU A 190 19.35 -14.78 -14.66
C LEU A 190 20.23 -13.54 -14.40
N ASP A 191 20.99 -13.11 -15.40
CA ASP A 191 21.77 -11.87 -15.39
C ASP A 191 20.89 -10.62 -15.21
N LEU A 192 19.72 -10.55 -15.85
CA LEU A 192 18.77 -9.47 -15.70
C LEU A 192 18.09 -9.47 -14.31
N PHE A 193 17.83 -10.65 -13.75
CA PHE A 193 17.28 -10.80 -12.39
C PHE A 193 18.29 -10.39 -11.32
N GLU A 194 19.54 -10.80 -11.49
CA GLU A 194 20.63 -10.36 -10.62
C GLU A 194 20.89 -8.86 -10.78
N ALA A 195 20.80 -8.30 -11.99
CA ALA A 195 20.86 -6.86 -12.20
C ALA A 195 19.74 -6.13 -11.45
N TYR A 196 18.52 -6.67 -11.45
CA TYR A 196 17.41 -6.12 -10.66
C TYR A 196 17.70 -6.13 -9.17
N LYS A 197 18.12 -7.26 -8.60
CA LYS A 197 18.47 -7.34 -7.17
C LYS A 197 19.59 -6.38 -6.79
N GLN A 198 20.60 -6.27 -7.66
CA GLN A 198 21.70 -5.33 -7.47
C GLN A 198 21.20 -3.88 -7.53
N ALA A 199 20.33 -3.54 -8.48
CA ALA A 199 19.70 -2.24 -8.58
C ALA A 199 18.81 -1.91 -7.37
N GLU A 200 17.97 -2.83 -6.89
CA GLU A 200 17.15 -2.65 -5.69
C GLU A 200 18.00 -2.41 -4.44
N LYS A 201 19.04 -3.24 -4.27
CA LYS A 201 19.99 -3.07 -3.17
C LYS A 201 20.68 -1.72 -3.27
N ARG A 202 21.17 -1.37 -4.46
CA ARG A 202 21.89 -0.12 -4.70
C ARG A 202 21.00 1.10 -4.50
N TYR A 203 19.76 1.05 -4.97
CA TYR A 203 18.76 2.08 -4.76
C TYR A 203 18.44 2.25 -3.27
N SER A 204 18.29 1.14 -2.53
CA SER A 204 18.10 1.17 -1.08
C SER A 204 19.28 1.82 -0.35
N GLU A 205 20.51 1.53 -0.77
CA GLU A 205 21.70 2.22 -0.28
C GLU A 205 21.61 3.72 -0.59
N ILE A 206 21.38 4.11 -1.85
CA ILE A 206 21.30 5.50 -2.32
C ILE A 206 20.24 6.30 -1.54
N ARG A 207 19.05 5.72 -1.32
CA ARG A 207 17.97 6.34 -0.55
C ARG A 207 18.32 6.59 0.91
N GLN A 208 19.35 5.95 1.45
CA GLN A 208 19.84 6.19 2.81
C GLN A 208 20.74 7.43 2.87
N TRP A 209 20.16 8.60 2.61
CA TRP A 209 20.86 9.89 2.65
C TRP A 209 20.96 10.49 4.07
N TYR A 210 20.45 9.81 5.09
CA TYR A 210 20.65 10.14 6.50
C TYR A 210 20.57 8.86 7.35
N THR A 211 20.97 8.96 8.62
CA THR A 211 20.96 7.86 9.59
C THR A 211 20.10 8.22 10.79
N ASP A 212 19.08 7.42 11.09
CA ASP A 212 18.30 7.57 12.32
C ASP A 212 19.22 7.28 13.55
N PRO A 213 19.27 8.17 14.56
CA PRO A 213 20.04 7.93 15.78
C PRO A 213 19.44 6.77 16.58
N LYS A 214 20.29 6.00 17.25
CA LYS A 214 19.84 4.93 18.15
C LYS A 214 19.41 5.53 19.49
N PHE A 215 18.21 5.20 19.95
CA PHE A 215 17.71 5.57 21.29
C PHE A 215 17.72 4.34 22.20
N GLU A 216 18.10 4.49 23.47
CA GLU A 216 18.28 3.39 24.45
C GLU A 216 16.99 2.62 24.80
N GLN A 217 15.83 3.02 24.30
CA GLN A 217 14.52 2.44 24.57
C GLN A 217 13.72 2.24 23.27
N GLU A 218 14.21 1.41 22.36
CA GLU A 218 13.36 0.86 21.31
C GLU A 218 12.67 -0.40 21.84
N PRO A 219 11.40 -0.34 22.32
CA PRO A 219 10.57 -1.54 22.23
C PRO A 219 10.58 -1.95 20.76
N SER A 220 10.76 -3.26 20.49
CA SER A 220 10.85 -3.78 19.12
C SER A 220 9.73 -3.19 18.28
N ARG A 221 10.07 -2.61 17.12
CA ARG A 221 9.12 -1.88 16.28
C ARG A 221 7.88 -2.73 16.02
N PHE A 222 6.70 -2.13 16.16
CA PHE A 222 5.42 -2.75 15.76
C PHE A 222 5.34 -2.97 14.24
N THR A 223 6.25 -2.36 13.47
CA THR A 223 6.38 -2.48 12.02
C THR A 223 7.55 -3.34 11.57
N ASP A 224 8.33 -3.90 12.50
CA ASP A 224 8.99 -5.15 12.19
C ASP A 224 7.85 -6.19 12.12
N TYR A 225 7.27 -6.34 10.92
CA TYR A 225 6.99 -7.69 10.44
C TYR A 225 8.33 -8.40 10.53
N THR A 226 8.65 -8.87 11.74
CA THR A 226 9.72 -9.81 11.96
C THR A 226 9.43 -10.88 10.93
N ALA A 227 10.34 -11.01 9.95
CA ALA A 227 10.45 -12.20 9.15
C ALA A 227 10.41 -13.31 10.18
N THR A 228 9.23 -13.89 10.34
CA THR A 228 8.94 -14.76 11.46
C THR A 228 9.93 -15.89 11.21
N ASN A 229 10.88 -16.09 12.13
CA ASN A 229 11.80 -17.20 12.04
C ASN A 229 10.93 -18.45 12.17
N TYR A 230 10.37 -18.89 11.05
CA TYR A 230 9.57 -20.08 10.97
C TYR A 230 10.52 -21.23 11.22
N TYR A 231 10.20 -21.97 12.29
CA TYR A 231 10.67 -23.31 12.53
C TYR A 231 10.72 -24.08 11.21
N VAL A 232 11.77 -24.89 11.03
CA VAL A 232 11.81 -25.92 9.99
C VAL A 232 10.66 -26.89 10.28
N ALA A 233 9.50 -26.64 9.69
CA ALA A 233 8.36 -27.53 9.76
C ALA A 233 8.73 -28.86 9.09
N ASP A 234 8.10 -29.95 9.52
CA ASP A 234 8.21 -31.21 8.78
C ASP A 234 7.73 -31.02 7.33
N ARG A 235 8.33 -31.74 6.38
CA ARG A 235 8.07 -31.61 4.94
C ARG A 235 6.60 -31.82 4.58
N GLU A 236 5.90 -32.66 5.35
CA GLU A 236 4.47 -32.93 5.14
C GLU A 236 3.60 -31.72 5.55
N THR A 237 3.87 -31.11 6.71
CA THR A 237 3.20 -29.88 7.16
C THR A 237 3.46 -28.71 6.20
N ALA A 238 4.70 -28.56 5.71
CA ALA A 238 5.05 -27.51 4.75
C ALA A 238 4.27 -27.64 3.43
N SER A 239 4.03 -28.88 2.98
CA SER A 239 3.29 -29.17 1.75
C SER A 239 1.80 -28.80 1.86
N GLU A 240 1.12 -29.19 2.94
CA GLU A 240 -0.31 -28.83 3.11
C GLU A 240 -0.50 -27.32 3.37
N ARG A 241 0.45 -26.67 4.06
CA ARG A 241 0.47 -25.21 4.22
C ARG A 241 0.56 -24.50 2.86
N ALA A 242 1.49 -24.93 2.00
CA ALA A 242 1.64 -24.36 0.66
C ALA A 242 0.36 -24.55 -0.18
N LYS A 243 -0.25 -25.74 -0.15
CA LYS A 243 -1.52 -26.00 -0.86
C LYS A 243 -2.65 -25.08 -0.37
N TYR A 244 -2.78 -24.90 0.94
CA TYR A 244 -3.78 -23.99 1.50
C TYR A 244 -3.61 -22.56 1.00
N PHE A 245 -2.39 -22.03 0.99
CA PHE A 245 -2.15 -20.66 0.51
C PHE A 245 -2.47 -20.51 -0.97
N ILE A 246 -2.05 -21.48 -1.80
CA ILE A 246 -2.37 -21.49 -3.24
C ILE A 246 -3.89 -21.50 -3.44
N LEU A 247 -4.62 -22.36 -2.73
CA LEU A 247 -6.08 -22.40 -2.83
C LEU A 247 -6.73 -21.10 -2.35
N SER A 248 -6.29 -20.57 -1.20
CA SER A 248 -6.84 -19.35 -0.58
C SER A 248 -6.63 -18.11 -1.44
N TYR A 249 -5.47 -17.99 -2.08
CA TYR A 249 -5.18 -16.87 -2.97
C TYR A 249 -6.15 -16.84 -4.17
N ALA A 250 -6.53 -18.00 -4.70
CA ALA A 250 -7.53 -18.11 -5.77
C ALA A 250 -8.99 -17.92 -5.30
N VAL A 251 -9.26 -18.00 -3.99
CA VAL A 251 -10.56 -17.62 -3.41
C VAL A 251 -10.66 -16.11 -3.23
N MET A 252 -9.61 -15.47 -2.72
CA MET A 252 -9.62 -14.04 -2.38
C MET A 252 -9.67 -13.14 -3.63
N ARG A 253 -9.19 -13.62 -4.77
CA ARG A 253 -9.24 -12.89 -6.03
C ARG A 253 -10.45 -13.35 -6.85
N ASP A 254 -11.61 -12.77 -6.53
CA ASP A 254 -12.95 -13.14 -7.04
C ASP A 254 -13.09 -13.03 -8.59
N SER A 255 -12.14 -12.37 -9.26
CA SER A 255 -12.08 -12.26 -10.73
C SER A 255 -10.67 -12.20 -11.32
N ASP A 256 -9.66 -11.92 -10.50
CA ASP A 256 -8.26 -11.93 -10.93
C ASP A 256 -7.69 -13.32 -10.72
N PHE A 257 -7.25 -13.95 -11.80
CA PHE A 257 -6.56 -15.22 -11.69
C PHE A 257 -5.29 -15.07 -10.85
N GLY A 258 -4.96 -16.09 -10.05
CA GLY A 258 -3.72 -16.10 -9.28
C GLY A 258 -2.50 -16.37 -10.16
N ASP A 259 -1.36 -15.78 -9.83
CA ASP A 259 -0.04 -16.15 -10.37
C ASP A 259 0.77 -16.86 -9.27
N PHE A 260 1.45 -17.95 -9.60
CA PHE A 260 2.16 -18.74 -8.58
C PHE A 260 3.36 -17.99 -7.99
N GLY A 261 4.00 -17.10 -8.76
CA GLY A 261 5.08 -16.25 -8.28
C GLY A 261 4.61 -15.26 -7.22
N GLY A 262 3.45 -14.63 -7.45
CA GLY A 262 2.79 -13.77 -6.46
C GLY A 262 2.48 -14.50 -5.15
N VAL A 263 1.88 -15.68 -5.22
CA VAL A 263 1.59 -16.51 -4.02
C VAL A 263 2.87 -16.88 -3.29
N ALA A 264 3.91 -17.30 -4.02
CA ALA A 264 5.18 -17.71 -3.41
C ALA A 264 5.83 -16.55 -2.65
N LEU A 265 5.81 -15.34 -3.23
CA LEU A 265 6.32 -14.13 -2.60
C LEU A 265 5.48 -13.72 -1.38
N ASP A 266 4.17 -13.57 -1.55
CA ASP A 266 3.26 -13.06 -0.53
C ASP A 266 3.17 -14.00 0.69
N CYS A 267 3.30 -15.31 0.47
CA CYS A 267 3.21 -16.33 1.51
C CYS A 267 4.57 -16.88 1.97
N ASN A 268 5.68 -16.32 1.46
CA ASN A 268 7.05 -16.73 1.75
C ASN A 268 7.28 -18.24 1.55
N LEU A 269 6.83 -18.77 0.42
CA LEU A 269 7.04 -20.16 0.01
C LEU A 269 8.29 -20.25 -0.86
N SER A 270 9.10 -21.30 -0.67
CA SER A 270 10.19 -21.57 -1.60
C SER A 270 9.66 -21.99 -2.97
N HIS A 271 10.49 -21.83 -4.00
CA HIS A 271 10.17 -22.30 -5.35
C HIS A 271 9.83 -23.80 -5.35
N ALA A 272 10.63 -24.62 -4.65
CA ALA A 272 10.42 -26.07 -4.59
C ALA A 272 9.11 -26.47 -3.88
N GLU A 273 8.77 -25.80 -2.78
CA GLU A 273 7.50 -26.03 -2.07
C GLU A 273 6.32 -25.65 -2.95
N THR A 274 6.38 -24.49 -3.61
CA THR A 274 5.31 -24.01 -4.48
C THR A 274 5.12 -24.95 -5.67
N LEU A 275 6.20 -25.34 -6.36
CA LEU A 275 6.15 -26.27 -7.49
C LEU A 275 5.52 -27.60 -7.08
N THR A 276 5.96 -28.17 -5.96
CA THR A 276 5.45 -29.47 -5.46
C THR A 276 3.96 -29.38 -5.12
N ALA A 277 3.54 -28.32 -4.42
CA ALA A 277 2.16 -28.12 -4.01
C ALA A 277 1.25 -27.87 -5.23
N VAL A 278 1.65 -26.97 -6.14
CA VAL A 278 0.92 -26.66 -7.37
C VAL A 278 0.77 -27.91 -8.24
N HIS A 279 1.84 -28.68 -8.46
CA HIS A 279 1.77 -29.90 -9.25
C HIS A 279 0.79 -30.91 -8.62
N SER A 280 0.84 -31.08 -7.30
CA SER A 280 -0.12 -31.95 -6.60
C SER A 280 -1.57 -31.47 -6.78
N LEU A 281 -1.83 -30.17 -6.69
CA LEU A 281 -3.18 -29.62 -6.88
C LEU A 281 -3.70 -29.82 -8.32
N PHE A 282 -2.85 -29.66 -9.34
CA PHE A 282 -3.21 -29.98 -10.73
C PHE A 282 -3.51 -31.46 -10.93
N GLN A 283 -2.67 -32.36 -10.41
CA GLN A 283 -2.87 -33.82 -10.52
C GLN A 283 -4.15 -34.28 -9.84
N ASN A 284 -4.52 -33.64 -8.73
CA ASN A 284 -5.77 -33.92 -8.04
C ASN A 284 -6.98 -33.34 -8.77
N GLY A 285 -6.81 -32.41 -9.72
CA GLY A 285 -7.90 -31.67 -10.35
C GLY A 285 -8.48 -30.56 -9.45
N ASP A 286 -7.73 -30.12 -8.43
CA ASP A 286 -8.15 -29.05 -7.53
C ASP A 286 -8.06 -27.67 -8.22
N ILE A 287 -7.11 -27.49 -9.14
CA ILE A 287 -6.91 -26.24 -9.89
C ILE A 287 -6.77 -26.51 -11.39
N LEU A 288 -7.10 -25.49 -12.18
CA LEU A 288 -6.83 -25.39 -13.61
C LEU A 288 -6.13 -24.06 -13.90
N ALA A 289 -5.50 -23.95 -15.08
CA ALA A 289 -4.85 -22.72 -15.51
C ALA A 289 -5.36 -22.21 -16.84
N GLN A 290 -5.30 -20.90 -16.97
CA GLN A 290 -5.30 -20.17 -18.22
C GLN A 290 -3.86 -19.81 -18.58
N VAL A 291 -3.40 -20.26 -19.74
CA VAL A 291 -2.02 -20.12 -20.20
C VAL A 291 -2.01 -19.31 -21.49
N TYR A 292 -1.12 -18.32 -21.57
CA TYR A 292 -0.91 -17.53 -22.78
C TYR A 292 0.26 -18.10 -23.57
N ARG A 293 -0.02 -18.64 -24.77
CA ARG A 293 0.98 -19.21 -25.68
C ARG A 293 0.95 -18.47 -27.00
N SER A 294 2.05 -17.81 -27.38
CA SER A 294 2.16 -17.06 -28.64
C SER A 294 0.99 -16.07 -28.83
N GLY A 295 0.62 -15.34 -27.78
CA GLY A 295 -0.51 -14.40 -27.77
C GLY A 295 -1.90 -15.03 -27.75
N THR A 296 -2.00 -16.37 -27.81
CA THR A 296 -3.28 -17.09 -27.73
C THR A 296 -3.53 -17.57 -26.32
N LYS A 297 -4.72 -17.28 -25.81
CA LYS A 297 -5.18 -17.70 -24.49
C LYS A 297 -5.80 -19.10 -24.56
N VAL A 298 -5.25 -20.04 -23.78
CA VAL A 298 -5.77 -21.41 -23.63
C VAL A 298 -6.23 -21.60 -22.19
N SER A 299 -7.50 -21.90 -21.99
CA SER A 299 -8.09 -22.14 -20.65
C SER A 299 -8.14 -23.64 -20.33
N ASP A 300 -8.46 -23.96 -19.07
CA ASP A 300 -8.67 -25.33 -18.56
C ASP A 300 -7.45 -26.25 -18.75
N VAL A 301 -6.24 -25.67 -18.64
CA VAL A 301 -4.97 -26.38 -18.80
C VAL A 301 -4.55 -27.00 -17.47
N VAL A 302 -4.21 -28.28 -17.49
CA VAL A 302 -3.44 -28.94 -16.44
C VAL A 302 -1.96 -28.75 -16.77
N MET A 303 -1.28 -27.90 -16.02
CA MET A 303 0.13 -27.59 -16.28
C MET A 303 1.04 -28.75 -15.85
N THR A 304 2.03 -29.06 -16.68
CA THR A 304 3.11 -29.99 -16.33
C THR A 304 4.07 -29.38 -15.30
N GLU A 305 4.87 -30.20 -14.58
CA GLU A 305 5.90 -29.66 -13.67
C GLU A 305 6.85 -28.67 -14.36
N ALA A 306 7.22 -28.93 -15.61
CA ALA A 306 8.06 -28.03 -16.39
C ALA A 306 7.37 -26.70 -16.68
N GLU A 307 6.07 -26.69 -16.95
CA GLU A 307 5.29 -25.47 -17.17
C GLU A 307 5.03 -24.70 -15.87
N ILE A 308 4.86 -25.41 -14.74
CA ILE A 308 4.73 -24.80 -13.41
C ILE A 308 6.05 -24.13 -13.04
N GLY A 309 7.17 -24.84 -13.18
CA GLY A 309 8.50 -24.27 -12.99
C GLY A 309 8.75 -23.11 -13.95
N ALA A 310 8.29 -23.22 -15.20
CA ALA A 310 8.31 -22.11 -16.13
C ALA A 310 7.48 -20.92 -15.62
N ASN A 311 6.26 -21.07 -15.12
CA ASN A 311 5.51 -19.93 -14.56
C ASN A 311 6.13 -19.36 -13.27
N LEU A 312 6.64 -20.20 -12.38
CA LEU A 312 7.28 -19.80 -11.12
C LEU A 312 8.63 -19.13 -11.29
N ASP A 313 9.37 -19.56 -12.30
CA ASP A 313 10.39 -18.73 -12.88
C ASP A 313 9.61 -17.51 -13.34
N GLY A 314 8.88 -17.59 -14.44
CA GLY A 314 8.04 -16.56 -15.06
C GLY A 314 8.11 -16.61 -16.59
N LYS A 315 8.63 -17.72 -17.09
CA LYS A 315 8.69 -18.19 -18.47
C LYS A 315 7.39 -18.39 -19.17
N LEU A 316 6.34 -18.42 -18.38
CA LEU A 316 5.03 -18.72 -18.86
C LEU A 316 4.07 -17.81 -18.12
N GLN A 317 3.40 -16.93 -18.86
CA GLN A 317 2.27 -16.18 -18.32
C GLN A 317 1.10 -17.15 -18.18
N ALA A 318 0.89 -17.60 -16.95
CA ALA A 318 -0.17 -18.49 -16.57
C ALA A 318 -0.88 -17.95 -15.33
N TYR A 319 -2.13 -18.34 -15.23
CA TYR A 319 -3.10 -17.77 -14.32
C TYR A 319 -3.98 -18.91 -13.85
N TYR A 320 -3.94 -19.24 -12.56
CA TYR A 320 -4.67 -20.40 -12.06
C TYR A 320 -5.98 -19.99 -11.37
N TYR A 321 -6.91 -20.93 -11.36
CA TYR A 321 -8.21 -20.82 -10.71
C TYR A 321 -8.65 -22.17 -10.15
N LEU A 322 -9.56 -22.12 -9.18
CA LEU A 322 -10.12 -23.30 -8.54
C LEU A 322 -11.10 -24.02 -9.44
N THR A 323 -11.06 -25.34 -9.43
CA THR A 323 -12.20 -26.14 -9.88
C THR A 323 -13.24 -26.21 -8.75
N PRO A 324 -14.47 -26.70 -9.00
CA PRO A 324 -15.40 -27.03 -7.92
C PRO A 324 -14.80 -27.99 -6.88
N GLN A 325 -13.89 -28.87 -7.30
CA GLN A 325 -13.19 -29.78 -6.39
C GLN A 325 -12.19 -29.04 -5.51
N GLY A 326 -11.33 -28.19 -6.07
CA GLY A 326 -10.38 -27.42 -5.26
C GLY A 326 -11.05 -26.43 -4.33
N GLY A 327 -12.17 -25.86 -4.77
CA GLY A 327 -13.06 -25.09 -3.89
C GLY A 327 -13.56 -25.91 -2.71
N THR A 328 -14.06 -27.13 -2.95
CA THR A 328 -14.49 -28.05 -1.87
C THR A 328 -13.33 -28.40 -0.93
N ARG A 329 -12.12 -28.63 -1.45
CA ARG A 329 -10.92 -28.88 -0.66
C ARG A 329 -10.57 -27.68 0.22
N TRP A 330 -10.60 -26.47 -0.35
CA TRP A 330 -10.40 -25.24 0.41
C TRP A 330 -11.43 -25.08 1.52
N GLU A 331 -12.73 -25.32 1.25
CA GLU A 331 -13.78 -25.26 2.28
C GLU A 331 -13.52 -26.23 3.44
N ALA A 332 -12.98 -27.41 3.14
CA ALA A 332 -12.65 -28.40 4.15
C ALA A 332 -11.49 -27.98 5.07
N MET A 333 -10.56 -27.14 4.57
CA MET A 333 -9.44 -26.61 5.35
C MET A 333 -9.80 -25.31 6.07
N ALA A 334 -10.53 -24.42 5.40
CA ALA A 334 -10.79 -23.05 5.84
C ALA A 334 -12.11 -22.89 6.61
N HIS A 335 -12.99 -23.88 6.57
CA HIS A 335 -14.29 -23.88 7.24
C HIS A 335 -15.07 -22.56 7.08
N PRO A 336 -15.35 -22.11 5.85
CA PRO A 336 -15.99 -20.82 5.62
C PRO A 336 -17.41 -20.77 6.17
N ASN A 337 -17.73 -19.66 6.82
CA ASN A 337 -19.07 -19.25 7.14
C ASN A 337 -19.68 -18.45 5.98
N TRP A 338 -20.29 -19.15 5.03
CA TRP A 338 -20.96 -18.53 3.87
C TRP A 338 -22.08 -17.54 4.23
N ASN A 339 -22.58 -17.52 5.48
CA ASN A 339 -23.51 -16.48 5.94
C ASN A 339 -22.84 -15.13 6.20
N GLN A 340 -21.51 -15.11 6.33
CA GLN A 340 -20.68 -13.90 6.49
C GLN A 340 -19.97 -13.49 5.19
N TYR A 341 -19.99 -14.35 4.17
CA TYR A 341 -19.46 -13.98 2.85
C TYR A 341 -20.38 -12.98 2.15
N TYR A 342 -19.77 -11.99 1.49
CA TYR A 342 -20.45 -11.02 0.65
C TYR A 342 -19.59 -10.69 -0.57
N LYS A 343 -20.26 -10.30 -1.65
CA LYS A 343 -19.66 -9.65 -2.82
C LYS A 343 -19.99 -8.17 -2.77
N TYR A 344 -18.97 -7.34 -2.99
CA TYR A 344 -19.09 -5.91 -3.11
C TYR A 344 -18.53 -5.50 -4.47
N ILE A 345 -19.33 -4.78 -5.26
CA ILE A 345 -18.97 -4.32 -6.60
C ILE A 345 -19.27 -2.83 -6.66
N CYS A 346 -18.26 -2.04 -6.98
CA CYS A 346 -18.39 -0.61 -7.25
C CYS A 346 -18.32 -0.39 -8.76
N LYS A 347 -19.39 0.14 -9.35
CA LYS A 347 -19.49 0.40 -10.80
C LYS A 347 -19.32 1.88 -11.07
N ASP A 348 -18.63 2.19 -12.16
CA ASP A 348 -18.48 3.55 -12.68
C ASP A 348 -17.83 4.55 -11.72
N TYR A 349 -17.00 4.08 -10.77
CA TYR A 349 -16.24 4.95 -9.88
C TYR A 349 -15.19 5.75 -10.67
N ARG A 350 -15.43 7.06 -10.75
CA ARG A 350 -14.50 8.04 -11.31
C ARG A 350 -14.45 9.25 -10.39
N PRO A 351 -13.51 9.30 -9.43
CA PRO A 351 -13.52 10.29 -8.35
C PRO A 351 -13.53 11.74 -8.86
N ASP A 352 -12.96 12.00 -10.03
CA ASP A 352 -12.87 13.35 -10.61
C ASP A 352 -14.01 13.71 -11.58
N GLU A 353 -14.87 12.76 -11.96
CA GLU A 353 -15.86 12.95 -13.05
C GLU A 353 -17.30 12.69 -12.63
N ILE A 354 -17.51 11.74 -11.71
CA ILE A 354 -18.83 11.23 -11.37
C ILE A 354 -19.03 11.34 -9.85
N PRO A 355 -19.83 12.32 -9.36
CA PRO A 355 -20.05 12.51 -7.94
C PRO A 355 -20.88 11.38 -7.29
N GLU A 356 -21.55 10.56 -8.11
CA GLU A 356 -22.47 9.50 -7.69
C GLU A 356 -22.25 8.22 -8.49
N TYR A 357 -21.93 7.12 -7.83
CA TYR A 357 -21.64 5.83 -8.47
C TYR A 357 -22.58 4.73 -7.95
N GLU A 358 -22.76 3.65 -8.74
CA GLU A 358 -23.61 2.52 -8.34
C GLU A 358 -22.79 1.50 -7.55
N ILE A 359 -23.30 1.12 -6.37
CA ILE A 359 -22.78 0.02 -5.56
C ILE A 359 -23.73 -1.16 -5.63
N GLU A 360 -23.17 -2.37 -5.72
CA GLU A 360 -23.89 -3.63 -5.61
C GLU A 360 -23.28 -4.48 -4.49
N ILE A 361 -24.11 -4.87 -3.51
CA ILE A 361 -23.72 -5.82 -2.47
C ILE A 361 -24.62 -7.06 -2.57
N ALA A 362 -24.02 -8.25 -2.63
CA ALA A 362 -24.73 -9.52 -2.62
C ALA A 362 -24.21 -10.43 -1.51
N SER A 363 -25.12 -11.04 -0.73
CA SER A 363 -24.78 -12.00 0.32
C SER A 363 -25.91 -12.99 0.54
N PHE A 364 -25.57 -14.16 1.07
CA PHE A 364 -26.57 -15.11 1.56
C PHE A 364 -27.45 -14.52 2.69
N SER A 365 -26.88 -13.61 3.50
CA SER A 365 -27.54 -13.00 4.65
C SER A 365 -27.97 -11.57 4.37
N ARG A 366 -29.28 -11.30 4.37
CA ARG A 366 -29.81 -9.93 4.31
C ARG A 366 -29.34 -9.09 5.50
N GLN A 367 -29.30 -9.68 6.70
CA GLN A 367 -28.84 -9.00 7.91
C GLN A 367 -27.39 -8.55 7.81
N LEU A 368 -26.54 -9.33 7.12
CA LEU A 368 -25.15 -8.93 6.86
C LEU A 368 -25.10 -7.70 5.97
N ILE A 369 -25.89 -7.66 4.88
CA ILE A 369 -25.95 -6.50 3.98
C ILE A 369 -26.43 -5.26 4.75
N GLU A 370 -27.48 -5.39 5.56
CA GLU A 370 -27.97 -4.29 6.40
C GLU A 370 -26.89 -3.81 7.39
N LYS A 371 -26.11 -4.72 7.98
CA LYS A 371 -24.96 -4.38 8.84
C LYS A 371 -23.87 -3.64 8.04
N LEU A 372 -23.50 -4.13 6.85
CA LEU A 372 -22.53 -3.49 5.96
C LEU A 372 -22.97 -2.06 5.57
N LEU A 373 -24.23 -1.87 5.22
CA LEU A 373 -24.78 -0.55 4.91
C LEU A 373 -24.66 0.40 6.11
N SER A 374 -24.92 -0.09 7.33
CA SER A 374 -24.81 0.74 8.55
C SER A 374 -23.38 1.19 8.85
N VAL A 375 -22.36 0.48 8.34
CA VAL A 375 -20.94 0.83 8.53
C VAL A 375 -20.27 1.42 7.28
N SER A 376 -20.94 1.43 6.13
CA SER A 376 -20.40 1.82 4.82
C SER A 376 -19.69 3.18 4.84
N SER A 377 -20.33 4.19 5.45
CA SER A 377 -19.75 5.53 5.59
C SER A 377 -18.46 5.61 6.39
N TYR A 378 -18.19 4.63 7.26
CA TYR A 378 -16.97 4.59 8.09
C TYR A 378 -15.86 3.75 7.46
N VAL A 379 -16.19 2.58 6.89
CA VAL A 379 -15.20 1.58 6.48
C VAL A 379 -15.02 1.47 4.97
N LEU A 380 -16.03 1.83 4.18
CA LEU A 380 -15.99 1.79 2.71
C LEU A 380 -15.85 3.19 2.09
N SER A 381 -15.75 4.23 2.92
CA SER A 381 -15.61 5.63 2.50
C SER A 381 -16.69 6.08 1.51
N GLU A 382 -17.92 5.60 1.69
CA GLU A 382 -19.05 5.91 0.81
C GLU A 382 -20.32 6.26 1.60
N VAL A 383 -21.11 7.20 1.10
CA VAL A 383 -22.40 7.58 1.70
C VAL A 383 -23.52 7.10 0.77
N PRO A 384 -24.30 6.06 1.15
CA PRO A 384 -25.46 5.65 0.39
C PRO A 384 -26.48 6.79 0.25
N ILE A 385 -27.05 6.96 -0.95
CA ILE A 385 -28.10 7.96 -1.23
C ILE A 385 -29.47 7.34 -0.89
N PRO A 386 -30.18 7.86 0.14
CA PRO A 386 -31.44 7.28 0.58
C PRO A 386 -32.51 7.27 -0.52
N GLY A 387 -33.25 6.16 -0.63
CA GLY A 387 -34.32 5.97 -1.61
C GLY A 387 -33.86 5.39 -2.94
N THR A 388 -32.56 5.17 -3.12
CA THR A 388 -31.99 4.54 -4.34
C THR A 388 -31.81 3.03 -4.18
N GLU A 389 -32.11 2.48 -3.01
CA GLU A 389 -31.92 1.08 -2.68
C GLU A 389 -32.91 0.18 -3.42
N ILE A 390 -32.40 -0.69 -4.29
CA ILE A 390 -33.16 -1.72 -4.98
C ILE A 390 -32.75 -3.07 -4.42
N TRP A 391 -33.69 -3.74 -3.75
CA TRP A 391 -33.48 -5.07 -3.17
C TRP A 391 -34.01 -6.17 -4.08
N ASP A 392 -33.14 -7.14 -4.36
CA ASP A 392 -33.45 -8.31 -5.16
C ASP A 392 -33.13 -9.60 -4.39
N ARG A 393 -33.84 -10.68 -4.75
CA ARG A 393 -33.49 -12.05 -4.31
C ARG A 393 -33.00 -12.82 -5.53
N ILE A 394 -31.82 -13.42 -5.43
CA ILE A 394 -31.15 -14.14 -6.53
C ILE A 394 -31.15 -15.63 -6.20
N GLU A 395 -31.75 -16.46 -7.07
CA GLU A 395 -31.82 -17.91 -6.90
C GLU A 395 -31.67 -18.63 -8.24
N PRO A 396 -30.61 -19.45 -8.44
CA PRO A 396 -29.46 -19.65 -7.55
C PRO A 396 -28.47 -18.46 -7.60
N TRP A 397 -27.64 -18.29 -6.56
CA TRP A 397 -26.60 -17.26 -6.52
C TRP A 397 -25.21 -17.83 -6.80
N GLN A 398 -24.54 -17.31 -7.82
CA GLN A 398 -23.13 -17.61 -8.09
C GLN A 398 -22.22 -16.79 -7.15
N ALA A 399 -21.97 -17.34 -5.96
CA ALA A 399 -21.23 -16.68 -4.89
C ALA A 399 -19.77 -16.44 -5.26
N THR A 400 -19.09 -17.43 -5.85
CA THR A 400 -17.76 -17.28 -6.47
C THR A 400 -17.82 -17.86 -7.88
N TYR A 401 -16.77 -17.78 -8.71
CA TYR A 401 -16.80 -18.44 -10.04
C TYR A 401 -16.97 -19.98 -9.97
N TRP A 402 -16.67 -20.61 -8.82
CA TRP A 402 -16.77 -22.06 -8.61
C TRP A 402 -17.87 -22.49 -7.61
N LYS A 403 -18.37 -21.58 -6.75
CA LYS A 403 -19.39 -21.87 -5.73
C LYS A 403 -20.74 -21.27 -6.09
N THR A 404 -21.76 -22.12 -6.17
CA THR A 404 -23.15 -21.71 -6.25
C THR A 404 -23.84 -21.96 -4.90
N LEU A 405 -24.45 -20.92 -4.33
CA LEU A 405 -25.31 -21.01 -3.16
C LEU A 405 -26.78 -21.01 -3.59
N PRO A 406 -27.68 -21.63 -2.82
CA PRO A 406 -29.08 -21.79 -3.25
C PRO A 406 -29.81 -20.46 -3.40
N LYS A 407 -29.33 -19.41 -2.72
CA LYS A 407 -29.89 -18.06 -2.79
C LYS A 407 -28.92 -16.98 -2.34
N ALA A 408 -29.26 -15.75 -2.66
CA ALA A 408 -28.75 -14.55 -2.02
C ALA A 408 -29.79 -13.44 -1.98
N TYR A 409 -29.50 -12.46 -1.14
CA TYR A 409 -30.08 -11.13 -1.22
C TYR A 409 -29.05 -10.22 -1.90
N ARG A 410 -29.52 -9.33 -2.76
CA ARG A 410 -28.71 -8.30 -3.39
C ARG A 410 -29.35 -6.95 -3.12
N ILE A 411 -28.53 -5.95 -2.83
CA ILE A 411 -28.90 -4.55 -2.89
C ILE A 411 -28.09 -3.86 -3.99
N ARG A 412 -28.73 -2.98 -4.74
CA ARG A 412 -28.06 -1.96 -5.56
C ARG A 412 -28.49 -0.58 -5.07
N TYR A 413 -27.57 0.36 -4.98
CA TYR A 413 -27.87 1.73 -4.57
C TYR A 413 -26.86 2.70 -5.20
N GLN A 414 -27.22 3.98 -5.26
CA GLN A 414 -26.27 5.03 -5.60
C GLN A 414 -25.57 5.49 -4.33
N ALA A 415 -24.27 5.75 -4.41
CA ALA A 415 -23.47 6.28 -3.33
C ALA A 415 -22.66 7.48 -3.80
N ARG A 416 -22.27 8.32 -2.85
CA ARG A 416 -21.27 9.38 -3.05
C ARG A 416 -20.01 9.03 -2.28
N GLN A 417 -18.87 9.51 -2.77
CA GLN A 417 -17.65 9.38 -2.00
C GLN A 417 -17.82 10.13 -0.68
N ASN A 418 -17.45 9.47 0.41
CA ASN A 418 -17.41 10.11 1.70
C ASN A 418 -16.16 11.00 1.77
N ASN A 419 -16.33 12.28 1.43
CA ASN A 419 -15.27 13.29 1.53
C ASN A 419 -15.00 13.74 2.98
N PHE A 420 -15.64 13.13 3.99
CA PHE A 420 -15.44 13.45 5.41
C PHE A 420 -14.08 12.96 5.98
N ILE A 421 -12.99 13.08 5.22
CA ILE A 421 -11.66 13.25 5.81
C ILE A 421 -11.50 14.75 6.16
N ASP A 422 -12.47 15.28 6.91
CA ASP A 422 -12.28 16.57 7.57
C ASP A 422 -11.87 16.26 9.01
N VAL A 423 -10.75 16.84 9.42
CA VAL A 423 -9.88 16.41 10.52
C VAL A 423 -10.47 16.74 11.91
N ASN A 424 -11.73 17.20 11.93
CA ASN A 424 -12.51 17.60 13.10
C ASN A 424 -13.71 16.66 13.35
N THR A 425 -13.50 15.34 13.28
CA THR A 425 -14.54 14.38 13.64
C THR A 425 -14.86 14.47 15.14
N SER A 426 -16.15 14.52 15.47
CA SER A 426 -16.62 14.49 16.87
C SER A 426 -16.12 13.22 17.57
N PRO A 427 -15.84 13.22 18.88
CA PRO A 427 -15.54 12.00 19.63
C PRO A 427 -16.60 10.89 19.45
N GLU A 428 -17.86 11.28 19.20
CA GLU A 428 -18.94 10.33 18.89
C GLU A 428 -18.72 9.62 17.55
N TRP A 429 -18.17 10.34 16.56
CA TRP A 429 -17.82 9.79 15.26
C TRP A 429 -16.63 8.85 15.36
N ASP A 430 -15.58 9.20 16.11
CA ASP A 430 -14.41 8.33 16.30
C ASP A 430 -14.79 7.02 17.01
N ALA A 431 -15.69 7.08 17.99
CA ALA A 431 -16.23 5.90 18.65
C ALA A 431 -17.06 5.04 17.69
N ALA A 432 -17.94 5.66 16.90
CA ALA A 432 -18.74 4.96 15.89
C ALA A 432 -17.86 4.32 14.80
N MET A 433 -16.82 5.03 14.36
CA MET A 433 -15.85 4.55 13.38
C MET A 433 -15.05 3.36 13.94
N SER A 434 -14.56 3.45 15.18
CA SER A 434 -13.85 2.34 15.83
C SER A 434 -14.73 1.10 15.94
N GLN A 435 -15.98 1.27 16.39
CA GLN A 435 -16.95 0.18 16.44
C GLN A 435 -17.27 -0.40 15.05
N ALA A 436 -17.36 0.46 14.03
CA ALA A 436 -17.57 0.04 12.65
C ALA A 436 -16.40 -0.79 12.11
N TYR A 437 -15.15 -0.42 12.42
CA TYR A 437 -13.96 -1.19 12.05
C TYR A 437 -13.89 -2.54 12.78
N GLU A 438 -14.21 -2.59 14.07
CA GLU A 438 -14.30 -3.85 14.81
C GLU A 438 -15.31 -4.79 14.16
N TRP A 439 -16.51 -4.28 13.87
CA TRP A 439 -17.55 -5.06 13.19
C TRP A 439 -17.17 -5.48 11.78
N PHE A 440 -16.51 -4.60 11.03
CA PHE A 440 -16.06 -4.93 9.68
C PHE A 440 -14.97 -6.01 9.71
N SER A 441 -14.05 -5.95 10.68
CA SER A 441 -13.05 -6.99 10.89
C SER A 441 -13.70 -8.35 11.22
N GLU A 442 -14.75 -8.38 12.04
CA GLU A 442 -15.52 -9.60 12.29
C GLU A 442 -16.19 -10.14 11.03
N ILE A 443 -16.73 -9.25 10.18
CA ILE A 443 -17.36 -9.63 8.91
C ILE A 443 -16.32 -10.21 7.93
N GLN A 444 -15.12 -9.63 7.89
CA GLN A 444 -14.03 -10.12 7.04
C GLN A 444 -13.50 -11.50 7.47
N GLN A 445 -13.72 -11.92 8.72
CA GLN A 445 -13.40 -13.25 9.24
C GLN A 445 -14.45 -14.31 8.86
N TRP A 446 -14.86 -14.34 7.60
CA TRP A 446 -15.86 -15.29 7.10
C TRP A 446 -15.30 -16.71 6.88
N TYR A 447 -14.02 -16.95 7.16
CA TYR A 447 -13.39 -18.27 7.18
C TYR A 447 -12.32 -18.32 8.28
N THR A 448 -11.92 -19.53 8.66
CA THR A 448 -10.88 -19.78 9.68
C THR A 448 -9.61 -20.25 9.01
N GLU A 449 -8.50 -19.58 9.25
CA GLU A 449 -7.21 -20.08 8.78
C GLU A 449 -6.84 -21.38 9.52
N PRO A 450 -6.52 -22.47 8.80
CA PRO A 450 -6.08 -23.71 9.43
C PRO A 450 -4.76 -23.50 10.16
N LYS A 451 -4.64 -24.17 11.30
CA LYS A 451 -3.38 -24.24 12.05
C LYS A 451 -2.55 -25.39 11.48
N PHE A 452 -1.34 -25.07 11.02
CA PHE A 452 -0.35 -26.06 10.61
C PHE A 452 0.61 -26.25 11.79
N GLU A 453 0.52 -27.41 12.46
CA GLU A 453 1.38 -27.77 13.61
C GLU A 453 2.74 -28.34 13.17
#